data_AF-A0A7X8U9R5-F1
#
_entry.id   AF-A0A7X8U9R5-F1
#
_cell.length_a   1.000
_cell.length_b   1.000
_cell.length_c   1.000
_cell.angle_alpha   90.00
_cell.angle_beta   90.00
_cell.angle_gamma   90.00
#
_symmetry.space_group_name_H-M   'P 1'
#
loop_
_entity.id
_entity.type
_entity.pdbx_description
1 polymer ?
#
loop_
_entity_poly.entity_id
_entity_poly.type
_entity_poly.pdbx_seq_one_letter_code
_entity_poly.pdbx_strand_id
1 'polypeptide(L)'
;MRNNPAATLMLYCSACGKDANEYNWTLETAAAFSEGEKTCPTLLLLLLEALDDPKKYSDYQLVCPHCHEKVRLRQIPLPERKALLNYLKEVGEEYLRERF
;
A
#
# COMPACT_ATOMS: atom_id res chain seq x y z
N MET A 1 -12.78 -8.45 6.10
CA MET A 1 -12.46 -8.24 7.53
C MET A 1 -11.09 -8.87 7.77
N ARG A 2 -10.18 -8.25 8.54
CA ARG A 2 -8.84 -8.83 8.76
C ARG A 2 -8.91 -10.12 9.58
N ASN A 3 -8.28 -11.21 9.12
CA ASN A 3 -8.19 -12.47 9.89
C ASN A 3 -7.42 -12.28 11.21
N ASN A 4 -6.29 -11.55 11.17
CA ASN A 4 -5.50 -11.14 12.33
C ASN A 4 -5.48 -9.60 12.41
N PRO A 5 -6.20 -8.99 13.39
CA PRO A 5 -6.21 -7.54 13.57
C PRO A 5 -4.85 -6.98 14.00
N ALA A 6 -3.97 -7.82 14.58
CA ALA A 6 -2.63 -7.43 14.98
C ALA A 6 -1.58 -7.60 13.87
N ALA A 7 -1.96 -8.11 12.69
CA ALA A 7 -1.04 -8.22 11.55
C ALA A 7 -0.52 -6.83 11.18
N THR A 8 0.79 -6.72 10.91
CA THR A 8 1.44 -5.46 10.59
C THR A 8 2.32 -5.63 9.35
N LEU A 9 2.29 -4.63 8.47
CA LEU A 9 3.22 -4.52 7.35
C LEU A 9 3.83 -3.13 7.39
N MET A 10 5.09 -3.02 7.80
CA MET A 10 5.75 -1.74 7.97
C MET A 10 6.33 -1.28 6.62
N LEU A 11 6.02 -0.03 6.24
CA LEU A 11 6.57 0.64 5.07
C LEU A 11 7.41 1.83 5.51
N TYR A 12 8.59 1.94 4.93
CA TYR A 12 9.54 3.01 5.22
C TYR A 12 9.21 4.29 4.43
N CYS A 13 9.16 5.43 5.12
CA CYS A 13 9.04 6.73 4.48
C CYS A 13 10.41 7.34 4.17
N SER A 14 10.72 7.56 2.90
CA SER A 14 11.95 8.21 2.46
C SER A 14 12.02 9.72 2.76
N ALA A 15 10.89 10.36 3.10
CA ALA A 15 10.88 11.78 3.47
C ALA A 15 11.25 12.02 4.94
N CYS A 16 10.71 11.23 5.88
CA CYS A 16 10.93 11.43 7.31
C CYS A 16 11.74 10.33 8.00
N GLY A 17 12.11 9.26 7.28
CA GLY A 17 12.92 8.17 7.78
C GLY A 17 12.22 7.24 8.78
N LYS A 18 10.89 7.34 8.90
CA LYS A 18 10.09 6.53 9.84
C LYS A 18 9.34 5.44 9.11
N ASP A 19 9.13 4.32 9.80
CA ASP A 19 8.25 3.26 9.37
C ASP A 19 6.81 3.51 9.85
N ALA A 20 5.84 3.15 9.00
CA ALA A 20 4.44 3.15 9.35
C ALA A 20 3.73 1.94 8.75
N ASN A 21 2.72 1.44 9.45
CA ASN A 21 1.92 0.31 8.98
C ASN A 21 1.19 0.66 7.68
N GLU A 22 1.15 -0.27 6.74
CA GLU A 22 0.57 -0.15 5.40
C GLU A 22 -0.84 0.46 5.42
N TYR A 23 -1.73 0.03 6.31
CA TYR A 23 -3.10 0.55 6.37
C TYR A 23 -3.20 2.01 6.83
N ASN A 24 -2.14 2.60 7.39
CA ASN A 24 -2.12 4.01 7.79
C ASN A 24 -1.67 4.93 6.65
N TRP A 25 -1.14 4.39 5.55
CA TRP A 25 -0.75 5.18 4.40
C TRP A 25 -1.96 5.53 3.55
N THR A 26 -2.01 6.77 3.05
CA THR A 26 -3.10 7.20 2.17
C THR A 26 -2.63 7.22 0.72
N LEU A 27 -3.41 6.62 -0.17
CA LEU A 27 -3.23 6.73 -1.61
C LEU A 27 -3.80 8.06 -2.09
N GLU A 28 -2.93 9.01 -2.46
CA GLU A 28 -3.39 10.30 -3.00
C GLU A 28 -4.07 10.11 -4.36
N THR A 29 -3.55 9.19 -5.18
CA THR A 29 -4.10 8.86 -6.49
C THR A 29 -5.33 7.95 -6.42
N ALA A 30 -5.94 7.73 -5.25
CA ALA A 30 -7.24 7.04 -5.14
C ALA A 30 -8.32 7.68 -6.05
N ALA A 31 -8.24 8.99 -6.28
CA ALA A 31 -9.11 9.70 -7.22
C ALA A 31 -8.95 9.18 -8.68
N ALA A 32 -7.74 8.78 -9.10
CA ALA A 32 -7.50 8.22 -10.43
C ALA A 32 -8.17 6.84 -10.61
N PHE A 33 -8.41 6.11 -9.53
CA PHE A 33 -9.19 4.86 -9.53
C PHE A 33 -10.69 5.09 -9.41
N SER A 34 -11.10 6.31 -9.08
CA SER A 34 -12.51 6.65 -8.86
C SER A 34 -13.26 6.94 -10.18
N GLU A 35 -12.54 7.24 -11.27
CA GLU A 35 -13.11 7.43 -12.61
C GLU A 35 -13.09 6.11 -13.41
N GLY A 36 -14.05 5.23 -13.15
CA GLY A 36 -14.36 4.09 -14.03
C GLY A 36 -14.30 2.71 -13.37
N GLU A 37 -13.48 2.53 -12.33
CA GLU A 37 -13.47 1.30 -11.53
C GLU A 37 -14.22 1.53 -10.21
N LYS A 38 -15.20 0.67 -9.90
CA LYS A 38 -16.06 0.82 -8.71
C LYS A 38 -15.33 0.60 -7.36
N THR A 39 -14.00 0.50 -7.36
CA THR A 39 -13.23 0.05 -6.20
C THR A 39 -11.84 0.69 -6.23
N CYS A 40 -11.51 1.50 -5.22
CA CYS A 40 -10.13 1.91 -4.97
C CYS A 40 -9.34 0.66 -4.53
N PRO A 41 -8.18 0.34 -5.15
CA PRO A 41 -7.35 -0.76 -4.70
C PRO A 41 -6.77 -0.45 -3.31
N THR A 42 -6.55 -1.48 -2.50
CA THR A 42 -5.77 -1.33 -1.26
C THR A 42 -4.31 -1.13 -1.57
N LEU A 43 -3.57 -0.53 -0.62
CA LEU A 43 -2.14 -0.34 -0.78
C LEU A 43 -1.42 -1.69 -0.90
N LEU A 44 -1.84 -2.72 -0.15
CA LEU A 44 -1.31 -4.08 -0.33
C LEU A 44 -1.45 -4.62 -1.76
N LEU A 45 -2.59 -4.39 -2.42
CA LEU A 45 -2.77 -4.80 -3.81
C LEU A 45 -1.78 -4.09 -4.73
N LEU A 46 -1.64 -2.77 -4.56
CA LEU A 46 -0.69 -1.98 -5.36
C LEU A 46 0.76 -2.38 -5.13
N LEU A 47 1.14 -2.73 -3.90
CA LEU A 47 2.48 -3.23 -3.59
C LEU A 47 2.77 -4.56 -4.28
N LEU A 48 1.79 -5.47 -4.31
CA LEU A 48 1.91 -6.74 -5.03
C LEU A 48 2.05 -6.51 -6.53
N GLU A 49 1.20 -5.68 -7.12
CA GLU A 49 1.25 -5.36 -8.55
C GLU A 49 2.53 -4.60 -8.94
N ALA A 50 3.04 -3.73 -8.07
CA ALA A 50 4.29 -3.00 -8.29
C ALA A 50 5.53 -3.91 -8.29
N LEU A 51 5.47 -5.11 -7.69
CA LEU A 51 6.53 -6.11 -7.85
C LEU A 51 6.52 -6.77 -9.23
N ASP A 52 5.36 -6.83 -9.89
CA ASP A 52 5.17 -7.44 -11.21
C ASP A 52 5.36 -6.43 -12.35
N ASP A 53 4.87 -5.19 -12.18
CA ASP A 53 5.08 -4.08 -13.12
C ASP A 53 5.49 -2.78 -12.40
N PRO A 54 6.76 -2.66 -11.96
CA PRO A 54 7.23 -1.50 -11.22
C PRO A 54 7.07 -0.18 -11.97
N LYS A 55 7.10 -0.20 -13.32
CA LYS A 55 7.04 1.01 -14.15
C LYS A 55 5.66 1.64 -14.07
N LYS A 56 4.60 0.84 -14.18
CA LYS A 56 3.21 1.29 -14.14
C LYS A 56 2.85 2.02 -12.85
N TYR A 57 3.37 1.56 -11.70
CA TYR A 57 3.02 2.10 -10.37
C TYR A 57 4.05 3.07 -9.80
N SER A 58 5.19 3.28 -10.48
CA SER A 58 6.33 4.04 -9.95
C SER A 58 6.02 5.47 -9.52
N ASP A 59 5.14 6.17 -10.25
CA ASP A 59 4.78 7.57 -10.01
C ASP A 59 3.56 7.75 -9.09
N TYR A 60 3.01 6.66 -8.55
CA TYR A 60 1.90 6.73 -7.61
C TYR A 60 2.33 7.42 -6.33
N GLN A 61 1.48 8.32 -5.84
CA GLN A 61 1.77 9.12 -4.66
C GLN A 61 1.07 8.57 -3.43
N LEU A 62 1.87 8.39 -2.39
CA LEU A 62 1.46 7.94 -1.07
C LEU A 62 1.72 9.06 -0.07
N VAL A 63 0.75 9.30 0.81
CA VAL A 63 0.89 10.26 1.91
C VAL A 63 1.33 9.53 3.15
N CYS A 64 2.49 9.93 3.69
CA CYS A 64 3.01 9.36 4.92
C CYS A 64 2.18 9.80 6.14
N PRO A 65 1.75 8.89 7.03
CA PRO A 65 0.96 9.26 8.21
C PRO A 65 1.73 10.04 9.28
N HIS A 66 3.07 10.00 9.25
CA HIS A 66 3.90 10.68 10.25
C HIS A 66 4.22 12.13 9.88
N CYS A 67 4.56 12.37 8.60
CA CYS A 67 5.02 13.67 8.13
C CYS A 67 4.07 14.33 7.13
N HIS A 68 3.04 13.63 6.67
CA HIS A 68 2.07 14.09 5.68
C HIS A 68 2.68 14.47 4.32
N GLU A 69 3.96 14.16 4.11
CA GLU A 69 4.63 14.33 2.83
C GLU A 69 4.15 13.30 1.81
N LYS A 70 4.13 13.75 0.55
CA LYS A 70 3.79 12.93 -0.61
C LYS A 70 5.07 12.28 -1.13
N VAL A 71 5.15 10.96 -1.01
CA VAL A 71 6.26 10.18 -1.54
C VAL A 71 5.78 9.33 -2.70
N ARG A 72 6.61 9.21 -3.74
CA ARG A 72 6.31 8.31 -4.86
C ARG A 72 6.61 6.88 -4.45
N LEU A 73 5.85 5.92 -4.97
CA LEU A 73 6.04 4.50 -4.67
C LEU A 73 7.47 4.03 -4.99
N ARG A 74 8.07 4.53 -6.09
CA ARG A 74 9.46 4.24 -6.45
C ARG A 74 10.51 4.70 -5.42
N GLN A 75 10.13 5.62 -4.52
CA GLN A 75 11.00 6.14 -3.46
C GLN A 75 10.81 5.38 -2.14
N ILE A 76 9.89 4.42 -2.10
CA ILE A 76 9.67 3.54 -0.96
C ILE A 76 10.38 2.21 -1.25
N PRO A 77 11.25 1.73 -0.35
CA PRO A 77 11.77 0.37 -0.43
C PRO A 77 10.61 -0.63 -0.36
N LEU A 78 10.32 -1.32 -1.46
CA LEU A 78 9.22 -2.29 -1.51
C LEU A 78 9.57 -3.52 -0.65
N PRO A 79 8.67 -4.00 0.22
CA PRO A 79 8.84 -5.26 0.91
C PRO A 79 8.96 -6.42 -0.08
N GLU A 80 9.69 -7.47 0.32
CA GLU A 80 9.80 -8.67 -0.50
C GLU A 80 8.45 -9.34 -0.73
N ARG A 81 8.27 -10.00 -1.89
CA ARG A 81 7.04 -10.74 -2.22
C ARG A 81 6.61 -11.69 -1.10
N LYS A 82 7.56 -12.38 -0.47
CA LYS A 82 7.29 -13.31 0.63
C LYS A 82 6.65 -12.60 1.84
N ALA A 83 7.11 -11.39 2.16
CA ALA A 83 6.57 -10.61 3.27
C ALA A 83 5.13 -10.15 2.96
N LEU A 84 4.89 -9.65 1.74
CA LEU A 84 3.55 -9.25 1.30
C LEU A 84 2.56 -10.43 1.31
N LEU A 85 2.98 -11.60 0.82
CA LEU A 85 2.13 -12.79 0.81
C LEU A 85 1.88 -13.35 2.22
N ASN A 86 2.85 -13.26 3.13
CA ASN A 86 2.63 -13.63 4.53
C ASN A 86 1.62 -12.69 5.19
N TYR A 87 1.79 -11.38 5.00
CA TYR A 87 0.83 -10.41 5.50
C TYR A 87 -0.57 -10.64 4.92
N LEU A 88 -0.69 -10.91 3.61
CA LEU A 88 -1.96 -11.27 2.97
C LEU A 88 -2.64 -12.48 3.62
N LYS A 89 -1.88 -13.52 4.00
CA LYS A 89 -2.42 -14.67 4.73
C LYS A 89 -2.96 -14.27 6.11
N GLU A 90 -2.26 -13.37 6.79
CA GLU A 90 -2.68 -12.87 8.11
C GLU A 90 -3.89 -11.94 8.04
N VAL A 91 -4.04 -11.13 6.99
CA VAL A 91 -5.20 -10.23 6.85
C VAL A 91 -6.37 -10.87 6.09
N GLY A 92 -6.11 -11.90 5.27
CA GLY A 92 -7.10 -12.56 4.43
C GLY A 92 -7.24 -11.91 3.04
N GLU A 93 -7.55 -12.71 2.02
CA GLU A 93 -7.67 -12.24 0.62
C GLU A 93 -8.76 -11.19 0.42
N GLU A 94 -9.80 -11.23 1.25
CA GLU A 94 -10.88 -10.24 1.24
C GLU A 94 -10.36 -8.82 1.49
N TYR A 95 -9.24 -8.67 2.22
CA TYR A 95 -8.59 -7.39 2.46
C TYR A 95 -8.24 -6.65 1.15
N LEU A 96 -7.91 -7.37 0.08
CA LEU A 96 -7.59 -6.75 -1.22
C LEU A 96 -8.82 -6.11 -1.89
N ARG A 97 -10.02 -6.46 -1.44
CA ARG A 97 -11.31 -5.99 -1.98
C ARG A 97 -12.05 -5.07 -1.02
N GLU A 98 -11.48 -4.80 0.15
CA GLU A 98 -12.10 -3.90 1.13
C GLU A 98 -12.16 -2.49 0.55
N ARG A 99 -13.37 -1.90 0.63
CA ARG A 99 -13.63 -0.53 0.24
C ARG A 99 -13.25 0.36 1.43
N PHE A 100 -12.24 1.21 1.25
CA PHE A 100 -11.90 2.28 2.19
C PHE A 100 -12.49 3.60 1.70
#